data_AF-A0A7C1A1M0-F1
#
_entry.id   AF-A0A7C1A1M0-F1
#
_cell.length_a   1.000
_cell.length_b   1.000
_cell.length_c   1.000
_cell.angle_alpha   90.00
_cell.angle_beta   90.00
_cell.angle_gamma   90.00
#
_symmetry.space_group_name_H-M   'P 1'
#
loop_
_entity.id
_entity.type
_entity.pdbx_description
1 polymer ?
#
loop_
_entity_poly.entity_id
_entity_poly.type
_entity_poly.pdbx_seq_one_letter_code
_entity_poly.pdbx_strand_id
1 'polypeptide(L)'
;KGLVTEARSGAFLEMLQGVDIKVDAATFARALSDTLQLAWRYKLSAYDASYLELALRLGMPLATLDEDLLKAAKKAGVKRFS
;
A
#
# COMPACT_ATOMS: atom_id res chain seq x y z
N LYS A 1 -15.77 -16.26 -13.66
CA LYS A 1 -15.30 -14.86 -13.84
C LYS A 1 -16.52 -14.00 -14.11
N GLY A 2 -17.14 -13.47 -13.05
CA GLY A 2 -18.31 -12.61 -13.17
C GLY A 2 -17.88 -11.25 -13.68
N LEU A 3 -18.48 -10.80 -14.78
CA LEU A 3 -18.18 -9.54 -15.43
C LEU A 3 -18.43 -8.39 -14.44
N VAL A 4 -17.39 -7.62 -14.17
CA VAL A 4 -17.52 -6.29 -13.56
C VAL A 4 -18.26 -5.44 -14.61
N THR A 5 -19.56 -5.25 -14.42
CA THR A 5 -20.38 -4.39 -15.29
C THR A 5 -20.09 -2.93 -14.98
N GLU A 6 -20.12 -2.06 -15.98
CA GLU A 6 -19.92 -0.61 -15.81
C GLU A 6 -20.76 -0.02 -14.67
N ALA A 7 -22.05 -0.37 -14.60
CA ALA A 7 -22.95 0.09 -13.52
C ALA A 7 -22.48 -0.35 -12.10
N ARG A 8 -21.88 -1.54 -11.98
CA ARG A 8 -21.32 -2.03 -10.70
C ARG A 8 -20.01 -1.32 -10.36
N SER A 9 -19.18 -1.01 -11.35
CA SER A 9 -17.98 -0.18 -11.16
C SER A 9 -18.35 1.22 -10.68
N GLY A 10 -19.36 1.85 -11.30
CA GLY A 10 -19.85 3.16 -10.90
C GLY A 10 -20.31 3.21 -9.45
N ALA A 11 -21.21 2.29 -9.06
CA ALA A 11 -21.69 2.20 -7.69
C ALA A 11 -20.57 1.93 -6.67
N PHE A 12 -19.56 1.15 -7.04
CA PHE A 12 -18.40 0.92 -6.18
C PHE A 12 -17.53 2.17 -6.00
N LEU A 13 -17.32 2.95 -7.07
CA LEU A 13 -16.55 4.20 -7.00
C LEU A 13 -17.28 5.27 -6.17
N GLU A 14 -18.60 5.37 -6.27
CA GLU A 14 -19.40 6.27 -5.41
C GLU A 14 -19.25 5.90 -3.93
N MET A 15 -19.33 4.61 -3.60
CA MET A 15 -19.08 4.14 -2.23
C MET A 15 -17.65 4.47 -1.77
N LEU A 16 -16.64 4.23 -2.62
CA LEU A 16 -15.24 4.48 -2.29
C LEU A 16 -14.97 5.97 -2.02
N GLN A 17 -15.61 6.87 -2.77
CA GLN A 17 -15.52 8.32 -2.56
C GLN A 17 -16.12 8.77 -1.22
N GLY A 18 -17.02 7.98 -0.62
CA GLY A 18 -17.60 8.25 0.70
C GLY A 18 -16.73 7.83 1.89
N VAL A 19 -15.60 7.15 1.65
CA VAL A 19 -14.67 6.71 2.71
C VAL A 19 -13.65 7.81 3.01
N ASP A 20 -13.26 7.98 4.28
CA ASP A 20 -12.19 8.91 4.70
C ASP A 20 -10.80 8.40 4.28
N ILE A 21 -10.51 8.43 2.97
CA ILE A 21 -9.22 8.06 2.39
C ILE A 21 -8.34 9.31 2.31
N LYS A 22 -7.23 9.27 3.03
CA LYS A 22 -6.21 10.33 2.98
C LYS A 22 -5.08 9.90 2.07
N VAL A 23 -4.84 10.71 1.04
CA VAL A 23 -3.72 10.49 0.11
C VAL A 23 -2.43 11.01 0.73
N ASP A 24 -1.37 10.21 0.68
CA ASP A 24 -0.05 10.63 1.15
C ASP A 24 0.71 11.40 0.05
N ALA A 25 0.84 12.71 0.21
CA ALA A 25 1.59 13.56 -0.72
C ALA A 25 3.12 13.37 -0.60
N ALA A 26 3.61 12.80 0.51
CA ALA A 26 5.03 12.62 0.76
C ALA A 26 5.66 11.45 -0.02
N THR A 27 4.85 10.48 -0.46
CA THR A 27 5.30 9.27 -1.16
C THR A 27 6.19 9.61 -2.37
N PHE A 28 5.81 10.62 -3.15
CA PHE A 28 6.61 11.04 -4.31
C PHE A 28 7.98 11.60 -3.91
N ALA A 29 8.03 12.47 -2.90
CA ALA A 29 9.28 13.04 -2.40
C ALA A 29 10.21 11.97 -1.79
N ARG A 30 9.64 10.88 -1.29
CA ARG A 30 10.35 9.74 -0.68
C ARG A 30 10.78 8.68 -1.72
N ALA A 31 10.28 8.75 -2.96
CA ALA A 31 10.44 7.71 -3.96
C ALA A 31 11.91 7.34 -4.24
N LEU A 32 12.79 8.34 -4.33
CA LEU A 32 14.22 8.16 -4.62
C LEU A 32 15.09 8.07 -3.36
N SER A 33 14.49 8.09 -2.16
CA SER A 33 15.19 7.99 -0.88
C SER A 33 14.75 6.73 -0.12
N ASP A 34 13.90 6.88 0.90
CA ASP A 34 13.53 5.81 1.83
C ASP A 34 12.84 4.65 1.09
N THR A 35 11.95 4.96 0.13
CA THR A 35 11.27 3.96 -0.69
C THR A 35 12.25 3.12 -1.50
N LEU A 36 13.23 3.75 -2.15
CA LEU A 36 14.22 3.03 -2.95
C LEU A 36 15.13 2.15 -2.07
N GLN A 37 15.52 2.64 -0.89
CA GLN A 37 16.29 1.85 0.07
C GLN A 37 15.53 0.61 0.53
N LEU A 38 14.23 0.75 0.83
CA LEU A 38 13.37 -0.38 1.21
C LEU A 38 13.16 -1.36 0.05
N ALA A 39 12.99 -0.86 -1.17
CA ALA A 39 12.88 -1.68 -2.38
C ALA A 39 14.10 -2.60 -2.53
N TRP A 40 15.31 -2.05 -2.42
CA TRP A 40 16.53 -2.85 -2.47
C TRP A 40 16.67 -3.80 -1.29
N ARG A 41 16.45 -3.32 -0.07
CA ARG A 41 16.64 -4.10 1.17
C ARG A 41 15.72 -5.32 1.21
N TYR A 42 14.47 -5.15 0.81
CA TYR A 42 13.46 -6.20 0.89
C TYR A 42 13.17 -6.88 -0.45
N LYS A 43 13.89 -6.49 -1.52
CA LYS A 43 13.70 -6.99 -2.90
C LYS A 43 12.26 -6.83 -3.38
N LEU A 44 11.71 -5.65 -3.14
CA LEU A 44 10.36 -5.27 -3.54
C LEU A 44 10.39 -4.40 -4.80
N SER A 45 9.26 -4.35 -5.51
CA SER A 45 9.04 -3.26 -6.47
C SER A 45 9.02 -1.92 -5.72
N ALA A 46 9.32 -0.82 -6.42
CA ALA A 46 9.20 0.53 -5.83
C ALA A 46 7.75 0.81 -5.37
N TYR A 47 6.77 0.20 -6.04
CA TYR A 47 5.36 0.29 -5.68
C TYR A 47 5.10 -0.37 -4.31
N ASP A 48 5.48 -1.63 -4.13
CA ASP A 48 5.26 -2.34 -2.85
C ASP A 48 6.09 -1.73 -1.72
N ALA A 49 7.32 -1.29 -2.03
CA ALA A 49 8.17 -0.59 -1.08
C ALA A 49 7.56 0.74 -0.61
N SER A 50 6.78 1.43 -1.45
CA SER A 50 6.12 2.69 -1.07
C SER A 50 5.04 2.46 0.01
N TYR A 51 4.30 1.35 -0.07
CA TYR A 51 3.34 0.99 0.98
C TYR A 51 4.04 0.58 2.27
N LEU A 52 5.17 -0.13 2.17
CA LEU A 52 5.98 -0.48 3.35
C LEU A 52 6.59 0.78 4.00
N GLU A 53 7.10 1.72 3.21
CA GLU A 53 7.62 3.02 3.66
C GLU A 53 6.54 3.77 4.43
N LEU A 54 5.35 3.90 3.84
CA LEU A 54 4.24 4.62 4.45
C LEU A 54 3.82 4.00 5.78
N ALA A 55 3.70 2.67 5.84
CA ALA A 55 3.35 1.95 7.06
C ALA A 55 4.39 2.16 8.17
N LEU A 56 5.69 2.09 7.83
CA LEU A 56 6.77 2.35 8.78
C LEU A 56 6.76 3.78 9.29
N ARG A 57 6.62 4.76 8.38
CA ARG A 57 6.63 6.18 8.72
C ARG A 57 5.46 6.58 9.61
N LEU A 58 4.26 6.04 9.34
CA LEU A 58 3.07 6.32 10.13
C LEU A 58 2.94 5.43 11.38
N GLY A 59 3.81 4.43 11.54
CA GLY A 59 3.70 3.44 12.61
C GLY A 59 2.39 2.63 12.54
N MET A 60 1.85 2.44 11.34
CA MET A 60 0.55 1.81 11.10
C MET A 60 0.70 0.36 10.62
N PRO A 61 -0.28 -0.51 10.91
CA PRO A 61 -0.33 -1.84 10.32
C PRO A 61 -0.58 -1.76 8.81
N LEU A 62 -0.05 -2.73 8.06
CA LEU A 62 -0.20 -2.82 6.60
C LEU A 62 -1.35 -3.77 6.23
N ALA A 63 -2.34 -3.26 5.53
CA ALA A 63 -3.41 -4.04 4.91
C ALA A 63 -3.02 -4.37 3.46
N THR A 64 -2.73 -5.64 3.18
CA THR A 64 -2.47 -6.10 1.81
C THR A 64 -2.78 -7.60 1.67
N LEU A 65 -3.08 -8.02 0.44
CA LEU A 65 -3.19 -9.43 0.05
C LEU A 65 -1.91 -9.93 -0.64
N ASP A 66 -0.92 -9.06 -0.85
CA ASP A 66 0.35 -9.43 -1.43
C ASP A 66 1.24 -10.12 -0.38
N GLU A 67 1.55 -11.39 -0.61
CA GLU A 67 2.29 -12.23 0.33
C GLU A 67 3.76 -11.83 0.45
N ASP A 68 4.39 -11.32 -0.60
CA ASP A 68 5.80 -10.92 -0.55
C ASP A 68 5.96 -9.59 0.19
N LEU A 69 5.02 -8.66 -0.02
CA LEU A 69 4.93 -7.44 0.77
C LEU A 69 4.63 -7.73 2.26
N LEU A 70 3.76 -8.69 2.58
CA LEU A 70 3.53 -9.11 3.97
C LEU A 70 4.78 -9.69 4.63
N LYS A 71 5.54 -10.52 3.90
CA LYS A 71 6.82 -11.04 4.40
C LYS A 71 7.81 -9.92 4.68
N ALA A 72 7.90 -8.92 3.79
CA ALA A 72 8.75 -7.75 3.98
C ALA A 72 8.30 -6.91 5.18
N ALA A 73 6.99 -6.63 5.30
CA ALA A 73 6.39 -5.92 6.43
C ALA A 73 6.73 -6.58 7.77
N LYS A 74 6.54 -7.91 7.87
CA LYS A 74 6.90 -8.67 9.07
C LYS A 74 8.40 -8.56 9.41
N LYS A 75 9.28 -8.64 8.41
CA LYS A 75 10.74 -8.48 8.61
C LYS A 75 11.12 -7.05 8.99
N ALA A 76 10.35 -6.06 8.58
CA ALA A 76 10.53 -4.65 8.91
C ALA A 76 9.89 -4.26 10.27
N GLY A 77 9.18 -5.18 10.94
CA GLY A 77 8.50 -4.91 12.20
C GLY A 77 7.10 -4.27 12.04
N VAL A 78 6.59 -4.20 10.81
CA VAL A 78 5.23 -3.73 10.52
C VAL A 78 4.24 -4.88 10.73
N LYS A 79 3.17 -4.62 11.47
CA LYS A 79 2.09 -5.60 11.72
C LYS A 79 1.19 -5.69 10.49
N ARG A 80 0.65 -6.87 10.21
CA ARG A 80 -0.46 -7.02 9.27
C ARG A 80 -1.73 -6.42 9.88
N PHE A 81 -2.50 -5.70 9.07
CA PHE A 81 -3.86 -5.29 9.45
C PHE A 81 -4.79 -6.51 9.35
N SER A 82 -5.45 -6.86 10.45
CA SER A 82 -6.36 -8.00 10.57
C SER A 82 -7.49 -7.67 11.52
#